data_AF-A0A7C1R7U6-F1
#
_entry.id   AF-A0A7C1R7U6-F1
#
_cell.length_a   1.000
_cell.length_b   1.000
_cell.length_c   1.000
_cell.angle_alpha   90.00
_cell.angle_beta   90.00
_cell.angle_gamma   90.00
#
_symmetry.space_group_name_H-M   'P 1'
#
loop_
_entity.id
_entity.type
_entity.pdbx_description
1 polymer ?
#
loop_
_entity_poly.entity_id
_entity_poly.type
_entity_poly.pdbx_seq_one_letter_code
_entity_poly.pdbx_strand_id
1 'polypeptide(L)'
;MQAPYAPNTVIAQLSSTAWYVGDNGRPGEGGRSLYMVRLSNNAGDAELNSIEIASGVTDLSFRFRLVDTADFKDVDDIGAAEWADVNAIEVSMSLLSQDQNISTSSAVDDGRLGRSFTSVVAIRSRSL
;
A
#
# COMPACT_ATOMS: atom_id res chain seq x y z
N MET A 1 9.59 12.80 -44.10
CA MET A 1 8.79 12.54 -42.89
C MET A 1 9.68 12.82 -41.69
N GLN A 2 9.57 14.00 -41.08
CA GLN A 2 10.41 14.40 -39.95
C GLN A 2 9.78 13.81 -38.69
N ALA A 3 10.55 13.10 -37.86
CA ALA A 3 10.05 12.65 -36.58
C ALA A 3 9.65 13.89 -35.74
N PRO A 4 8.52 13.87 -35.01
CA PRO A 4 7.99 15.04 -34.29
C PRO A 4 8.86 15.51 -33.09
N TYR A 5 10.03 14.92 -32.89
CA TYR A 5 10.93 15.18 -31.77
C TYR A 5 12.36 15.43 -32.26
N ALA A 6 13.05 16.38 -31.63
CA ALA A 6 14.43 16.73 -31.96
C ALA A 6 15.41 15.59 -31.59
N PRO A 7 16.59 15.51 -32.24
CA PRO A 7 17.65 14.59 -31.83
C PRO A 7 17.97 14.74 -30.34
N ASN A 8 18.17 13.62 -29.64
CA ASN A 8 18.42 13.56 -28.18
C ASN A 8 17.25 13.99 -27.28
N THR A 9 16.02 14.04 -27.78
CA THR A 9 14.82 14.22 -26.94
C THR A 9 14.63 13.01 -26.03
N VAL A 10 14.46 13.24 -24.72
CA VAL A 10 14.08 12.21 -23.74
C VAL A 10 12.59 12.35 -23.45
N ILE A 11 11.86 11.24 -23.56
CA ILE A 11 10.45 11.14 -23.16
C ILE A 11 10.39 10.22 -21.95
N ALA A 12 9.77 10.67 -20.87
CA ALA A 12 9.52 9.89 -19.68
C ALA A 12 8.02 9.83 -19.40
N GLN A 13 7.54 8.68 -18.91
CA GLN A 13 6.17 8.51 -18.46
C GLN A 13 6.13 8.57 -16.93
N LEU A 14 5.30 9.45 -16.39
CA LEU A 14 5.00 9.45 -14.95
C LEU A 14 4.08 8.24 -14.64
N SER A 15 4.49 7.42 -13.68
CA SER A 15 3.64 6.41 -13.07
C SER A 15 3.47 6.75 -11.59
N SER A 16 2.22 6.78 -11.13
CA SER A 16 1.88 7.00 -9.72
C SER A 16 0.89 5.95 -9.27
N THR A 17 1.12 5.40 -8.09
CA THR A 17 0.24 4.42 -7.45
C THR A 17 0.11 4.77 -5.98
N ALA A 18 -1.12 4.75 -5.47
CA ALA A 18 -1.43 4.90 -4.06
C ALA A 18 -2.16 3.66 -3.56
N TRP A 19 -1.88 3.26 -2.33
CA TRP A 19 -2.57 2.18 -1.64
C TRP A 19 -3.32 2.77 -0.45
N TYR A 20 -4.55 2.34 -0.22
CA TYR A 20 -5.33 2.82 0.92
C TYR A 20 -6.33 1.76 1.37
N VAL A 21 -6.65 1.77 2.66
CA VAL A 21 -7.80 1.04 3.21
C VAL A 21 -9.00 1.97 3.17
N GLY A 22 -10.08 1.53 2.52
CA GLY A 22 -11.29 2.31 2.30
C GLY A 22 -12.55 1.57 2.71
N ASP A 23 -13.64 2.31 2.89
CA ASP A 23 -14.98 1.74 3.02
C ASP A 23 -15.42 1.14 1.67
N ASN A 24 -15.94 -0.09 1.70
CA ASN A 24 -16.36 -0.81 0.50
C ASN A 24 -17.89 -0.85 0.29
N GLY A 25 -18.66 -0.18 1.14
CA GLY A 25 -20.12 -0.13 1.13
C GLY A 25 -20.81 -1.43 1.51
N ARG A 26 -20.06 -2.46 1.95
CA ARG A 26 -20.55 -3.82 2.20
C ARG A 26 -20.33 -4.19 3.67
N PRO A 27 -21.22 -3.76 4.60
CA PRO A 27 -21.09 -4.08 6.02
C PRO A 27 -21.13 -5.60 6.28
N GLY A 28 -21.84 -6.35 5.43
CA GLY A 28 -21.86 -7.81 5.45
C GLY A 28 -20.49 -8.47 5.24
N GLU A 29 -19.51 -7.76 4.66
CA GLU A 29 -18.14 -8.24 4.42
C GLU A 29 -17.12 -7.66 5.41
N GLY A 30 -17.57 -6.91 6.43
CA GLY A 30 -16.69 -6.18 7.35
C GLY A 30 -16.42 -4.74 6.93
N GLY A 31 -17.06 -4.24 5.86
CA GLY A 31 -17.16 -2.82 5.52
C GLY A 31 -15.88 -2.15 5.03
N ARG A 32 -14.74 -2.85 4.98
CA ARG A 32 -13.45 -2.28 4.57
C ARG A 32 -12.72 -3.14 3.55
N SER A 33 -11.89 -2.51 2.74
CA SER A 33 -11.09 -3.19 1.71
C SER A 33 -9.79 -2.43 1.44
N LEU A 34 -8.79 -3.16 0.97
CA LEU A 34 -7.57 -2.60 0.43
C LEU A 34 -7.82 -2.21 -1.02
N TYR A 35 -7.52 -0.97 -1.35
CA TYR A 35 -7.61 -0.40 -2.68
C TYR A 35 -6.25 0.03 -3.18
N MET A 36 -6.10 -0.01 -4.50
CA MET A 36 -4.98 0.56 -5.23
C MET A 36 -5.51 1.58 -6.23
N VAL A 37 -5.04 2.82 -6.15
CA VAL A 37 -5.32 3.86 -7.14
C VAL A 37 -4.14 3.99 -8.09
N ARG A 38 -4.42 4.04 -9.39
CA ARG A 38 -3.42 4.37 -10.41
C ARG A 38 -3.83 5.62 -11.16
N LEU A 39 -2.86 6.47 -11.45
CA LEU A 39 -3.04 7.58 -12.36
C LEU A 39 -2.95 7.07 -13.80
N SER A 40 -4.00 7.33 -14.59
CA SER A 40 -4.04 7.06 -16.02
C SER A 40 -4.23 8.37 -16.80
N ASN A 41 -3.79 8.39 -18.05
CA ASN A 41 -3.99 9.52 -18.96
C ASN A 41 -4.71 9.03 -20.20
N ASN A 42 -5.84 9.65 -20.51
CA ASN A 42 -6.57 9.41 -21.74
C ASN A 42 -6.59 10.70 -22.56
N ALA A 43 -5.76 10.78 -23.60
CA ALA A 43 -5.67 11.91 -24.51
C ALA A 43 -5.47 13.30 -23.85
N GLY A 44 -4.75 13.35 -22.72
CA GLY A 44 -4.51 14.58 -21.96
C GLY A 44 -5.32 14.70 -20.67
N ASP A 45 -6.40 13.93 -20.53
CA ASP A 45 -7.22 13.91 -19.32
C ASP A 45 -6.66 12.93 -18.30
N ALA A 46 -6.35 13.43 -17.10
CA ALA A 46 -5.88 12.64 -15.98
C ALA A 46 -7.08 11.97 -15.28
N GLU A 47 -7.05 10.63 -15.18
CA GLU A 47 -8.09 9.84 -14.54
C GLU A 47 -7.48 8.96 -13.44
N LEU A 48 -8.09 8.99 -12.26
CA LEU A 48 -7.75 8.10 -11.14
C LEU A 48 -8.57 6.82 -11.25
N ASN A 49 -7.89 5.70 -11.47
CA ASN A 49 -8.52 4.39 -11.50
C ASN A 49 -8.29 3.68 -10.16
N SER A 50 -9.35 3.54 -9.37
CA SER A 50 -9.33 2.79 -8.11
C SER A 50 -9.76 1.35 -8.33
N ILE A 51 -8.94 0.41 -7.84
CA ILE A 51 -9.14 -1.03 -7.96
C ILE A 51 -9.20 -1.60 -6.55
N GLU A 52 -10.27 -2.33 -6.24
CA GLU A 52 -10.34 -3.12 -5.01
C GLU A 52 -9.45 -4.36 -5.15
N ILE A 53 -8.53 -4.55 -4.21
CA ILE A 53 -7.52 -5.62 -4.24
C ILE A 53 -7.92 -6.77 -3.33
N ALA A 54 -8.41 -6.46 -2.15
CA ALA A 54 -8.85 -7.46 -1.18
C ALA A 54 -9.88 -6.87 -0.22
N SER A 55 -11.03 -7.54 -0.06
CA SER A 55 -11.99 -7.19 0.98
C SER A 55 -11.59 -7.73 2.34
N GLY A 56 -12.11 -7.12 3.40
CA GLY A 56 -11.83 -7.49 4.78
C GLY A 56 -10.49 -6.97 5.32
N VAL A 57 -9.67 -6.29 4.52
CA VAL A 57 -8.48 -5.57 5.02
C VAL A 57 -8.95 -4.37 5.85
N THR A 58 -8.60 -4.35 7.12
CA THR A 58 -9.06 -3.34 8.08
C THR A 58 -7.98 -2.35 8.47
N ASP A 59 -6.71 -2.74 8.33
CA ASP A 59 -5.56 -1.91 8.67
C ASP A 59 -4.33 -2.27 7.84
N LEU A 60 -3.50 -1.27 7.54
CA LEU A 60 -2.25 -1.40 6.83
C LEU A 60 -1.26 -0.37 7.38
N SER A 61 -0.16 -0.84 7.95
CA SER A 61 0.89 -0.01 8.54
C SER A 61 2.27 -0.36 8.01
N PHE A 62 3.16 0.63 8.05
CA PHE A 62 4.51 0.55 7.53
C PHE A 62 5.50 1.05 8.55
N ARG A 63 6.58 0.29 8.76
CA ARG A 63 7.75 0.73 9.51
C ARG A 63 9.00 0.59 8.66
N PHE A 64 10.01 1.41 8.93
CA PHE A 64 11.18 1.58 8.07
C PHE A 64 12.47 1.28 8.84
N ARG A 65 13.39 0.57 8.21
CA ARG A 65 14.72 0.29 8.77
C ARG A 65 15.78 1.04 8.00
N LEU A 66 16.69 1.69 8.73
CA LEU A 66 17.83 2.40 8.15
C LEU A 66 19.02 1.45 7.94
N VAL A 67 19.97 1.86 7.12
CA VAL A 67 21.26 1.18 6.97
C VAL A 67 21.99 1.13 8.32
N ASP A 68 22.71 0.04 8.57
CA ASP A 68 23.46 -0.21 9.80
C ASP A 68 22.64 -0.16 11.11
N THR A 69 21.30 -0.19 11.04
CA THR A 69 20.41 -0.36 12.20
C THR A 69 19.67 -1.70 12.18
N ALA A 70 19.26 -2.15 13.37
CA ALA A 70 18.42 -3.33 13.56
C ALA A 70 16.93 -2.98 13.64
N ASP A 71 16.60 -1.85 14.26
CA ASP A 71 15.23 -1.49 14.57
C ASP A 71 14.46 -0.89 13.39
N PHE A 72 13.17 -1.20 13.33
CA PHE A 72 12.20 -0.55 12.45
C PHE A 72 11.53 0.61 13.19
N LYS A 73 11.54 1.78 12.56
CA LYS A 73 10.99 3.03 13.08
C LYS A 73 9.66 3.36 12.39
N ASP A 74 8.78 4.07 13.10
CA ASP A 74 7.58 4.64 12.49
C ASP A 74 7.94 5.79 11.54
N VAL A 75 7.04 6.14 10.63
CA VAL A 75 7.30 7.17 9.61
C VAL A 75 7.63 8.53 10.21
N ASP A 76 6.99 8.86 11.34
CA ASP A 76 7.17 10.14 12.03
C ASP A 76 8.56 10.26 12.71
N ASP A 77 9.25 9.12 12.90
CA ASP A 77 10.60 9.05 13.44
C ASP A 77 11.69 9.06 12.34
N ILE A 78 11.31 9.13 11.06
CA ILE A 78 12.23 9.24 9.92
C ILE A 78 12.37 10.71 9.52
N GLY A 79 13.53 11.29 9.84
CA GLY A 79 13.89 12.63 9.39
C GLY A 79 14.00 12.73 7.87
N ALA A 80 13.76 13.92 7.32
CA ALA A 80 13.78 14.17 5.87
C ALA A 80 15.09 13.70 5.19
N ALA A 81 16.22 13.81 5.87
CA ALA A 81 17.53 13.38 5.36
C ALA A 81 17.74 11.85 5.45
N GLU A 82 17.09 11.16 6.39
CA GLU A 82 17.27 9.72 6.64
C GLU A 82 16.54 8.84 5.63
N TRP A 83 15.63 9.40 4.81
CA TRP A 83 14.98 8.66 3.72
C TRP A 83 15.97 8.08 2.70
N ALA A 84 17.16 8.67 2.59
CA ALA A 84 18.24 8.13 1.78
C ALA A 84 18.77 6.79 2.32
N ASP A 85 18.64 6.56 3.62
CA ASP A 85 19.25 5.44 4.35
C ASP A 85 18.27 4.28 4.60
N VAL A 86 16.98 4.46 4.30
CA VAL A 86 15.97 3.39 4.43
C VAL A 86 16.31 2.23 3.50
N ASN A 87 16.57 1.04 4.04
CA ASN A 87 16.97 -0.14 3.25
C ASN A 87 15.95 -1.30 3.31
N ALA A 88 14.97 -1.24 4.20
CA ALA A 88 13.92 -2.24 4.32
C ALA A 88 12.63 -1.62 4.87
N ILE A 89 11.51 -2.25 4.53
CA ILE A 89 10.17 -1.89 5.00
C ILE A 89 9.56 -3.10 5.66
N GLU A 90 9.03 -2.94 6.86
CA GLU A 90 8.11 -3.89 7.46
C GLU A 90 6.68 -3.44 7.14
N VAL A 91 5.91 -4.34 6.56
CA VAL A 91 4.50 -4.13 6.24
C VAL A 91 3.69 -5.00 7.19
N SER A 92 2.77 -4.39 7.93
CA SER A 92 1.82 -5.10 8.77
C SER A 92 0.40 -4.86 8.27
N MET A 93 -0.39 -5.92 8.14
CA MET A 93 -1.73 -5.89 7.57
C MET A 93 -2.69 -6.71 8.42
N SER A 94 -3.85 -6.14 8.74
CA SER A 94 -4.92 -6.81 9.50
C SER A 94 -6.11 -7.10 8.60
N LEU A 95 -6.66 -8.31 8.73
CA LEU A 95 -7.78 -8.82 7.95
C LEU A 95 -8.86 -9.40 8.86
N LEU A 96 -10.11 -9.19 8.45
CA LEU A 96 -11.28 -9.90 8.97
C LEU A 96 -11.84 -10.81 7.88
N SER A 97 -12.35 -11.98 8.28
CA SER A 97 -13.15 -12.83 7.40
C SER A 97 -14.45 -12.17 6.97
N GLN A 98 -14.97 -12.55 5.80
CA GLN A 98 -16.30 -12.13 5.34
C GLN A 98 -17.45 -12.87 6.05
N ASP A 99 -17.19 -14.07 6.58
CA ASP A 99 -18.17 -14.80 7.38
C ASP A 99 -18.20 -14.28 8.82
N GLN A 100 -19.42 -14.13 9.35
CA GLN A 100 -19.70 -13.75 10.74
C GLN A 100 -19.91 -14.97 11.62
N ASN A 101 -19.82 -14.79 12.94
CA ASN A 101 -20.09 -15.82 13.95
C ASN A 101 -19.26 -17.11 13.82
N ILE A 102 -18.05 -17.01 13.25
CA ILE A 102 -17.12 -18.13 13.10
C ILE A 102 -15.92 -18.04 14.06
N SER A 103 -15.80 -16.93 14.79
CA SER A 103 -14.85 -16.73 15.88
C SER A 103 -15.44 -17.17 17.22
N THR A 104 -14.57 -17.57 18.15
CA THR A 104 -14.93 -17.85 19.54
C THR A 104 -15.29 -16.58 20.34
N SER A 105 -14.98 -15.41 19.81
CA SER A 105 -15.29 -14.09 20.41
C SER A 105 -16.39 -13.40 19.62
N SER A 106 -17.63 -13.86 19.75
CA SER A 106 -18.76 -13.43 18.92
C SER A 106 -19.20 -11.96 19.11
N ALA A 107 -18.76 -11.30 20.19
CA ALA A 107 -19.10 -9.90 20.48
C ALA A 107 -18.15 -8.87 19.84
N VAL A 108 -17.05 -9.32 19.22
CA VAL A 108 -16.03 -8.46 18.60
C VAL A 108 -16.10 -8.65 17.09
N ASP A 109 -16.09 -7.56 16.33
CA ASP A 109 -16.07 -7.58 14.85
C ASP A 109 -17.13 -8.53 14.24
N ASP A 110 -18.35 -8.54 14.78
CA ASP A 110 -19.46 -9.44 14.39
C ASP A 110 -19.09 -10.94 14.43
N GLY A 111 -18.16 -11.33 15.30
CA GLY A 111 -17.69 -12.71 15.42
C GLY A 111 -16.89 -13.20 14.22
N ARG A 112 -16.25 -12.30 13.46
CA ARG A 112 -15.36 -12.63 12.35
C ARG A 112 -14.02 -13.17 12.84
N LEU A 113 -13.37 -14.00 12.02
CA LEU A 113 -11.98 -14.39 12.27
C LEU A 113 -11.04 -13.26 11.86
N GLY A 114 -10.28 -12.75 12.83
CA GLY A 114 -9.18 -11.80 12.61
C GLY A 114 -7.86 -12.50 12.32
N ARG A 115 -7.07 -11.93 11.40
CA ARG A 115 -5.70 -12.34 11.10
C ARG A 115 -4.81 -11.11 10.93
N SER A 116 -3.56 -11.22 11.37
CA SER A 116 -2.53 -10.22 11.10
C SER A 116 -1.36 -10.88 10.39
N PHE A 117 -0.83 -10.19 9.39
CA PHE A 117 0.32 -10.61 8.61
C PHE A 117 1.40 -9.53 8.70
N THR A 118 2.64 -9.96 8.90
CA THR A 118 3.80 -9.07 8.87
C THR A 118 4.81 -9.62 7.86
N SER A 119 5.33 -8.74 7.00
CA SER A 119 6.34 -9.07 6.01
C SER A 119 7.42 -8.00 5.98
N VAL A 120 8.68 -8.42 5.91
CA VAL A 120 9.83 -7.52 5.73
C VAL A 120 10.32 -7.60 4.29
N VAL A 121 10.42 -6.46 3.63
CA VAL A 121 10.86 -6.33 2.24
C VAL A 121 12.12 -5.47 2.20
N ALA A 122 13.22 -6.05 1.72
CA ALA A 122 14.46 -5.30 1.46
C ALA A 122 14.36 -4.48 0.17
N ILE A 123 14.82 -3.23 0.21
CA ILE A 123 14.84 -2.33 -0.94
C ILE A 123 16.15 -2.55 -1.71
N ARG A 124 16.09 -3.33 -2.79
CA ARG A 124 17.28 -3.74 -3.56
C ARG A 124 18.08 -2.58 -4.15
N SER A 125 17.44 -1.47 -4.49
CA SER A 125 18.13 -0.28 -4.99
C SER A 125 18.95 0.45 -3.92
N ARG A 126 18.85 0.01 -2.65
CA ARG A 126 19.51 0.61 -1.49
C ARG A 126 20.27 -0.41 -0.64
N SER A 127 20.39 -1.66 -1.12
CA SER A 127 21.01 -2.77 -0.37
C SER A 127 22.43 -3.11 -0.85
N LEU A 128 23.25 -2.10 -1.13
CA LEU A 128 24.66 -2.27 -1.53
C LEU A 128 25.59 -1.77 -0.42
#